data_AF-A0AAV2QS19-F1
#
_entry.id   AF-A0AAV2QS19-F1
#
_cell.length_a   1.000
_cell.length_b   1.000
_cell.length_c   1.000
_cell.angle_alpha   90.00
_cell.angle_beta   90.00
_cell.angle_gamma   90.00
#
_symmetry.space_group_name_H-M   'P 1'
#
loop_
_entity.id
_entity.type
_entity.pdbx_description
1 polymer ?
#
loop_
_entity_poly.entity_id
_entity_poly.type
_entity_poly.pdbx_seq_one_letter_code
_entity_poly.pdbx_strand_id
1 'polypeptide(L)'
;SRFSQRVQHILLSLMDMVHNARSATDLDHVYDLTLTLLQYGADPNIHISTTEPMICHSQSSVYLKKTSSQVLYYYVQLLIRKEELLIDPEQRFARLLHLYYYAMDHRELHQCLKILYTQTSLVPMKYSLTTVLRELYTAPRSLKQICRVIIYDALGRRTAQNMNKLPLPGPLKDYILNFDP
;
A
#
# COMPACT_ATOMS: atom_id res chain seq x y z
N SER A 1 28.96 13.10 -13.27
CA SER A 1 28.69 11.65 -13.22
C SER A 1 27.18 11.43 -13.33
N ARG A 2 26.69 10.95 -14.48
CA ARG A 2 25.28 10.60 -14.68
C ARG A 2 25.01 9.28 -13.96
N PHE A 3 24.49 9.35 -12.75
CA PHE A 3 23.90 8.17 -12.10
C PHE A 3 22.65 7.75 -12.89
N SER A 4 22.60 6.49 -13.27
CA SER A 4 21.44 5.85 -13.89
C SER A 4 20.20 6.04 -13.00
N GLN A 5 19.17 6.73 -13.49
CA GLN A 5 17.91 7.01 -12.79
C GLN A 5 16.95 5.80 -12.76
N ARG A 6 17.46 4.58 -12.70
CA ARG A 6 16.66 3.41 -12.31
C ARG A 6 16.94 3.10 -10.84
N VAL A 7 16.51 4.01 -9.96
CA VAL A 7 16.38 3.66 -8.55
C VAL A 7 15.21 2.66 -8.49
N GLN A 8 15.53 1.36 -8.39
CA GLN A 8 14.55 0.40 -7.91
C GLN A 8 14.14 0.89 -6.53
N HIS A 9 12.91 1.41 -6.44
CA HIS A 9 12.46 2.01 -5.20
C HIS A 9 12.34 0.94 -4.14
N ILE A 10 12.75 1.25 -2.92
CA ILE A 10 12.82 0.27 -1.83
C ILE A 10 11.48 -0.43 -1.55
N LEU A 11 10.35 0.27 -1.76
CA LEU A 11 9.02 -0.33 -1.62
C LEU A 11 8.69 -1.35 -2.71
N LEU A 12 9.36 -1.31 -3.88
CA LEU A 12 9.25 -2.36 -4.90
C LEU A 12 9.93 -3.66 -4.42
N SER A 13 11.10 -3.55 -3.77
CA SER A 13 11.76 -4.72 -3.19
C SER A 13 10.91 -5.39 -2.10
N LEU A 14 10.05 -4.63 -1.40
CA LEU A 14 9.06 -5.20 -0.49
C LEU A 14 7.98 -5.99 -1.22
N MET A 15 7.59 -5.58 -2.43
CA MET A 15 6.69 -6.37 -3.28
C MET A 15 7.35 -7.69 -3.68
N ASP A 16 8.66 -7.71 -3.93
CA ASP A 16 9.39 -8.95 -4.16
C ASP A 16 9.39 -9.84 -2.91
N MET A 17 9.48 -9.28 -1.70
CA MET A 17 9.34 -10.05 -0.46
C MET A 17 7.94 -10.66 -0.32
N VAL A 18 6.87 -9.91 -0.61
CA VAL A 18 5.49 -10.45 -0.66
C VAL A 18 5.39 -11.56 -1.71
N HIS A 19 5.98 -11.36 -2.88
CA HIS A 19 6.01 -12.35 -3.95
C HIS A 19 6.79 -13.62 -3.56
N ASN A 20 7.73 -13.54 -2.62
CA ASN A 20 8.49 -14.69 -2.12
C ASN A 20 8.00 -15.24 -0.77
N ALA A 21 7.03 -14.59 -0.12
CA ALA A 21 6.41 -15.07 1.11
C ALA A 21 5.83 -16.48 0.94
N ARG A 22 6.19 -17.40 1.82
CA ARG A 22 5.75 -18.81 1.78
C ARG A 22 4.55 -19.05 2.71
N SER A 23 4.35 -18.14 3.65
CA SER A 23 3.30 -18.20 4.65
C SER A 23 2.77 -16.80 4.97
N ALA A 24 1.57 -16.72 5.53
CA ALA A 24 0.99 -15.44 5.94
C ALA A 24 1.80 -14.73 7.03
N THR A 25 2.49 -15.48 7.90
CA THR A 25 3.35 -14.92 8.96
C THR A 25 4.56 -14.18 8.40
N ASP A 26 5.04 -14.52 7.20
CA ASP A 26 6.12 -13.77 6.55
C ASP A 26 5.71 -12.30 6.29
N LEU A 27 4.40 -12.04 6.17
CA LEU A 27 3.88 -10.68 5.97
C LEU A 27 4.06 -9.79 7.20
N ASP A 28 4.24 -10.35 8.39
CA ASP A 28 4.54 -9.55 9.59
C ASP A 28 5.91 -8.87 9.45
N HIS A 29 6.91 -9.59 8.95
CA HIS A 29 8.23 -9.01 8.67
C HIS A 29 8.19 -7.98 7.54
N VAL A 30 7.39 -8.24 6.49
CA VAL A 30 7.20 -7.27 5.41
C VAL A 30 6.52 -6.01 5.95
N TYR A 31 5.53 -6.15 6.82
CA TYR A 31 4.83 -5.03 7.46
C TYR A 31 5.79 -4.18 8.29
N ASP A 32 6.54 -4.79 9.21
CA ASP A 32 7.46 -4.06 10.10
C ASP A 32 8.53 -3.29 9.31
N LEU A 33 9.06 -3.91 8.27
CA LEU A 33 10.01 -3.26 7.38
C LEU A 33 9.36 -2.13 6.57
N THR A 34 8.15 -2.34 6.05
CA THR A 34 7.40 -1.30 5.33
C THR A 34 7.14 -0.10 6.22
N LEU A 35 6.63 -0.33 7.44
CA LEU A 35 6.36 0.70 8.43
C LEU A 35 7.63 1.49 8.74
N THR A 36 8.74 0.80 9.03
CA THR A 36 10.04 1.42 9.28
C THR A 36 10.47 2.29 8.11
N LEU A 37 10.38 1.78 6.88
CA LEU A 37 10.78 2.54 5.70
C LEU A 37 9.93 3.80 5.48
N LEU A 38 8.62 3.70 5.70
CA LEU A 38 7.71 4.85 5.67
C LEU A 38 8.09 5.88 6.74
N GLN A 39 8.33 5.45 7.98
CA GLN A 39 8.74 6.36 9.06
C GLN A 39 10.07 7.09 8.81
N TYR A 40 10.92 6.54 7.93
CA TYR A 40 12.22 7.09 7.54
C TYR A 40 12.23 7.77 6.16
N GLY A 41 11.06 8.00 5.55
CA GLY A 41 10.92 8.86 4.38
C GLY A 41 10.72 8.15 3.04
N ALA A 42 10.43 6.85 3.02
CA ALA A 42 10.00 6.18 1.81
C ALA A 42 8.65 6.77 1.31
N ASP A 43 8.53 6.96 0.00
CA ASP A 43 7.31 7.54 -0.59
C ASP A 43 6.27 6.46 -0.91
N PRO A 44 5.12 6.40 -0.20
CA PRO A 44 4.07 5.43 -0.49
C PRO A 44 3.31 5.72 -1.79
N ASN A 45 3.43 6.93 -2.36
CA ASN A 45 2.76 7.34 -3.59
C ASN A 45 3.57 7.01 -4.84
N ILE A 46 4.69 6.30 -4.71
CA ILE A 46 5.53 6.03 -5.86
C ILE A 46 4.78 5.25 -6.95
N HIS A 47 5.00 5.69 -8.19
CA HIS A 47 4.64 4.95 -9.38
C HIS A 47 5.75 3.96 -9.76
N ILE A 48 5.45 2.67 -9.65
CA ILE A 48 6.28 1.58 -10.14
C ILE A 48 6.07 1.48 -11.66
N SER A 49 7.13 1.79 -12.39
CA SER A 49 7.24 1.58 -13.83
C SER A 49 7.75 0.16 -14.09
N THR A 50 6.87 -0.83 -14.24
CA THR A 50 7.32 -2.14 -14.73
C THR A 50 7.57 -2.05 -16.23
N THR A 51 8.80 -2.36 -16.66
CA THR A 51 9.11 -2.57 -18.09
C THR A 51 8.55 -3.88 -18.62
N GLU A 52 8.10 -4.76 -17.74
CA GLU A 52 7.39 -5.98 -18.11
C GLU A 52 5.89 -5.73 -18.01
N PRO A 53 5.12 -5.93 -19.10
CA PRO A 53 3.68 -6.00 -18.97
C PRO A 53 3.36 -7.14 -18.00
N MET A 54 2.56 -6.87 -16.97
CA MET A 54 1.89 -7.95 -16.25
C MET A 54 0.94 -8.62 -17.25
N ILE A 55 1.44 -9.61 -17.99
CA ILE A 55 0.68 -10.34 -18.99
C ILE A 55 -0.39 -11.13 -18.23
N CYS A 56 -1.61 -10.59 -18.23
CA CYS A 56 -2.79 -11.37 -17.88
C CYS A 56 -3.04 -12.30 -19.07
N HIS A 57 -2.72 -13.59 -18.93
CA HIS A 57 -2.94 -14.60 -19.96
C HIS A 57 -4.43 -14.96 -20.11
N SER A 58 -5.25 -13.96 -20.44
CA SER A 58 -6.58 -14.13 -21.02
C SER A 58 -6.56 -13.37 -22.34
N GLN A 59 -6.28 -14.07 -23.45
CA GLN A 59 -6.11 -13.52 -24.80
C GLN A 59 -7.38 -12.88 -25.41
N SER A 60 -8.38 -12.49 -24.61
CA SER A 60 -9.65 -11.93 -25.09
C SER A 60 -10.07 -10.63 -24.39
N SER A 61 -9.27 -10.04 -23.50
CA SER A 61 -9.66 -8.84 -22.72
C SER A 61 -8.59 -7.72 -22.73
N VAL A 62 -7.96 -7.51 -23.88
CA VAL A 62 -6.95 -6.46 -24.11
C VAL A 62 -7.57 -5.04 -24.08
N TYR A 63 -8.90 -4.92 -24.22
CA TYR A 63 -9.60 -3.65 -24.16
C TYR A 63 -10.19 -3.41 -22.75
N LEU A 64 -9.67 -2.38 -22.06
CA LEU A 64 -10.23 -1.70 -20.86
C LEU A 64 -9.96 -2.26 -19.45
N LYS A 65 -8.77 -2.78 -19.12
CA LYS A 65 -8.33 -2.77 -17.70
C LYS A 65 -7.53 -1.51 -17.41
N LYS A 66 -8.19 -0.49 -16.84
CA LYS A 66 -7.48 0.65 -16.27
C LYS A 66 -6.52 0.12 -15.19
N THR A 67 -5.23 0.30 -15.38
CA THR A 67 -4.19 -0.08 -14.43
C THR A 67 -3.76 1.13 -13.60
N SER A 68 -3.16 0.87 -12.45
CA SER A 68 -2.47 1.89 -11.65
C SER A 68 -1.01 1.48 -11.53
N SER A 69 -0.12 2.46 -11.53
CA SER A 69 1.30 2.26 -11.27
C SER A 69 1.65 2.36 -9.78
N GLN A 70 0.69 2.65 -8.91
CA GLN A 70 0.97 2.83 -7.48
C GLN A 70 1.31 1.51 -6.78
N VAL A 71 2.20 1.54 -5.79
CA VAL A 71 2.63 0.34 -5.02
C VAL A 71 1.47 -0.46 -4.43
N LEU A 72 0.42 0.21 -3.93
CA LEU A 72 -0.78 -0.45 -3.42
C LEU A 72 -1.46 -1.33 -4.48
N TYR A 73 -1.49 -0.87 -5.73
CA TYR A 73 -2.07 -1.64 -6.83
C TYR A 73 -1.28 -2.93 -7.04
N TYR A 74 0.05 -2.84 -7.13
CA TYR A 74 0.93 -4.01 -7.29
C TYR A 74 0.79 -5.00 -6.15
N TYR A 75 0.71 -4.52 -4.91
CA TYR A 75 0.47 -5.37 -3.75
C TYR A 75 -0.82 -6.20 -3.90
N VAL A 76 -1.92 -5.56 -4.29
CA VAL A 76 -3.19 -6.27 -4.52
C VAL A 76 -3.07 -7.27 -5.68
N GLN A 77 -2.38 -6.92 -6.76
CA GLN A 77 -2.18 -7.87 -7.87
C GLN A 77 -1.37 -9.09 -7.47
N LEU A 78 -0.39 -8.94 -6.56
CA LEU A 78 0.36 -10.06 -5.99
C LEU A 78 -0.54 -10.94 -5.13
N LEU A 79 -1.36 -10.34 -4.26
CA LEU A 79 -2.29 -11.08 -3.41
C LEU A 79 -3.30 -11.92 -4.21
N ILE A 80 -3.84 -11.38 -5.31
CA ILE A 80 -4.77 -12.12 -6.19
C ILE A 80 -4.14 -13.41 -6.72
N ARG A 81 -2.81 -13.44 -6.90
CA ARG A 81 -2.06 -14.60 -7.40
C ARG A 81 -1.58 -15.53 -6.29
N LYS A 82 -1.71 -15.13 -5.02
CA LYS A 82 -1.22 -15.84 -3.84
C LYS A 82 -2.36 -16.15 -2.88
N GLU A 83 -3.18 -17.12 -3.26
CA GLU A 83 -4.36 -17.50 -2.48
C GLU A 83 -4.01 -17.97 -1.06
N GLU A 84 -2.82 -18.56 -0.87
CA GLU A 84 -2.30 -19.02 0.41
C GLU A 84 -2.14 -17.90 1.44
N LEU A 85 -1.91 -16.66 1.01
CA LEU A 85 -1.84 -15.50 1.90
C LEU A 85 -3.23 -14.97 2.27
N LEU A 86 -4.26 -15.28 1.47
CA LEU A 86 -5.62 -14.77 1.63
C LEU A 86 -6.52 -15.68 2.47
N ILE A 87 -6.10 -16.93 2.71
CA ILE A 87 -6.78 -17.88 3.61
C ILE A 87 -6.39 -17.71 5.08
N ASP A 88 -5.50 -16.76 5.38
CA ASP A 88 -5.05 -16.47 6.74
C ASP A 88 -6.23 -16.01 7.63
N PRO A 89 -6.55 -16.74 8.72
CA PRO A 89 -7.64 -16.36 9.61
C PRO A 89 -7.40 -15.01 10.30
N GLU A 90 -6.14 -14.61 10.50
CA GLU A 90 -5.78 -13.32 11.08
C GLU A 90 -5.78 -12.18 10.05
N GLN A 91 -5.97 -12.51 8.77
CA GLN A 91 -5.98 -11.55 7.66
C GLN A 91 -4.75 -10.62 7.66
N ARG A 92 -3.55 -11.13 7.93
CA ARG A 92 -2.30 -10.33 7.97
C ARG A 92 -2.06 -9.54 6.68
N PHE A 93 -2.51 -10.05 5.54
CA PHE A 93 -2.48 -9.33 4.26
C PHE A 93 -3.17 -7.96 4.32
N ALA A 94 -4.23 -7.82 5.13
CA ALA A 94 -4.95 -6.58 5.27
C ALA A 94 -4.14 -5.50 5.99
N ARG A 95 -3.18 -5.88 6.86
CA ARG A 95 -2.34 -4.92 7.60
C ARG A 95 -1.54 -4.03 6.65
N LEU A 96 -0.95 -4.61 5.60
CA LEU A 96 -0.22 -3.87 4.56
C LEU A 96 -1.16 -2.99 3.72
N LEU A 97 -2.36 -3.46 3.39
CA LEU A 97 -3.38 -2.62 2.72
C LEU A 97 -3.71 -1.39 3.55
N HIS A 98 -3.94 -1.56 4.84
CA HIS A 98 -4.22 -0.46 5.77
C HIS A 98 -3.03 0.47 5.92
N LEU A 99 -1.82 -0.05 6.01
CA LEU A 99 -0.61 0.78 6.10
C LEU A 99 -0.47 1.71 4.89
N TYR A 100 -0.63 1.20 3.66
CA TYR A 100 -0.67 2.05 2.46
C TYR A 100 -1.88 2.99 2.46
N TYR A 101 -3.06 2.51 2.87
CA TYR A 101 -4.25 3.34 3.03
C TYR A 101 -4.03 4.49 4.00
N TYR A 102 -3.19 4.34 5.02
CA TYR A 102 -2.94 5.39 5.99
C TYR A 102 -1.78 6.32 5.62
N ALA A 103 -0.85 5.87 4.77
CA ALA A 103 0.33 6.62 4.39
C ALA A 103 0.20 7.39 3.07
N MET A 104 -0.60 6.90 2.11
CA MET A 104 -0.72 7.52 0.78
C MET A 104 -1.51 8.83 0.78
N ASP A 105 -1.22 9.68 -0.20
CA ASP A 105 -1.94 10.92 -0.46
C ASP A 105 -3.40 10.60 -0.82
N HIS A 106 -4.33 11.44 -0.37
CA HIS A 106 -5.76 11.16 -0.52
C HIS A 106 -6.19 10.98 -1.99
N ARG A 107 -5.70 11.86 -2.87
CA ARG A 107 -6.05 11.82 -4.30
C ARG A 107 -5.50 10.56 -4.97
N GLU A 108 -4.24 10.25 -4.73
CA GLU A 108 -3.56 9.08 -5.29
C GLU A 108 -4.23 7.79 -4.80
N LEU A 109 -4.42 7.65 -3.49
CA LEU A 109 -5.10 6.50 -2.90
C LEU A 109 -6.49 6.30 -3.53
N HIS A 110 -7.34 7.34 -3.52
CA HIS A 110 -8.72 7.19 -3.95
C HIS A 110 -8.82 6.81 -5.44
N GLN A 111 -7.91 7.31 -6.28
CA GLN A 111 -7.83 6.89 -7.68
C GLN A 111 -7.47 5.39 -7.82
N CYS A 112 -6.52 4.90 -7.03
CA CYS A 112 -6.16 3.48 -7.06
C CYS A 112 -7.24 2.58 -6.46
N LEU A 113 -7.84 2.96 -5.32
CA LEU A 113 -8.95 2.22 -4.74
C LEU A 113 -10.16 2.18 -5.67
N LYS A 114 -10.46 3.26 -6.41
CA LYS A 114 -11.52 3.24 -7.42
C LYS A 114 -11.26 2.18 -8.50
N ILE A 115 -10.02 2.07 -8.96
CA ILE A 115 -9.62 1.06 -9.95
C ILE A 115 -9.78 -0.34 -9.34
N LEU A 116 -9.23 -0.57 -8.14
CA LEU A 116 -9.27 -1.86 -7.46
C LEU A 116 -10.70 -2.29 -7.13
N TYR A 117 -11.53 -1.38 -6.61
CA TYR A 117 -12.94 -1.59 -6.35
C TYR A 117 -13.69 -2.03 -7.61
N THR A 118 -13.48 -1.33 -8.73
CA THR A 118 -14.06 -1.71 -10.02
C THR A 118 -13.60 -3.11 -10.45
N GLN A 119 -12.33 -3.46 -10.22
CA GLN A 119 -11.81 -4.79 -10.54
C GLN A 119 -12.45 -5.90 -9.72
N THR A 120 -12.88 -5.65 -8.47
CA THR A 120 -13.55 -6.68 -7.66
C THR A 120 -14.83 -7.23 -8.29
N SER A 121 -15.50 -6.45 -9.14
CA SER A 121 -16.69 -6.88 -9.89
C SER A 121 -16.37 -7.56 -11.22
N LEU A 122 -15.15 -7.42 -11.74
CA LEU A 122 -14.74 -7.86 -13.08
C LEU A 122 -13.82 -9.08 -13.05
N VAL A 123 -13.10 -9.28 -11.94
CA VAL A 123 -12.11 -10.34 -11.76
C VAL A 123 -12.49 -11.12 -10.50
N PRO A 124 -12.61 -12.45 -10.57
CA PRO A 124 -12.78 -13.28 -9.37
C PRO A 124 -11.62 -13.04 -8.39
N MET A 125 -11.95 -12.66 -7.15
CA MET A 125 -11.01 -12.49 -6.05
C MET A 125 -11.56 -13.20 -4.81
N LYS A 126 -10.70 -13.54 -3.85
CA LYS A 126 -11.16 -14.09 -2.57
C LYS A 126 -12.04 -13.06 -1.86
N TYR A 127 -13.10 -13.55 -1.22
CA TYR A 127 -14.08 -12.73 -0.53
C TYR A 127 -13.45 -11.82 0.54
N SER A 128 -12.46 -12.31 1.30
CA SER A 128 -11.74 -11.53 2.32
C SER A 128 -11.10 -10.27 1.72
N LEU A 129 -10.35 -10.41 0.62
CA LEU A 129 -9.74 -9.29 -0.09
C LEU A 129 -10.78 -8.33 -0.67
N THR A 130 -11.84 -8.84 -1.30
CA THR A 130 -12.91 -8.00 -1.86
C THR A 130 -13.60 -7.17 -0.79
N THR A 131 -13.85 -7.75 0.38
CA THR A 131 -14.47 -7.06 1.52
C THR A 131 -13.60 -5.90 2.01
N VAL A 132 -12.30 -6.13 2.22
CA VAL A 132 -11.36 -5.07 2.63
C VAL A 132 -11.28 -3.96 1.58
N LEU A 133 -11.13 -4.30 0.29
CA LEU A 133 -11.05 -3.28 -0.77
C LEU A 133 -12.33 -2.44 -0.89
N ARG A 134 -13.49 -3.07 -0.71
CA ARG A 134 -14.79 -2.38 -0.68
C ARG A 134 -14.85 -1.43 0.50
N GLU A 135 -14.52 -1.89 1.70
CA GLU A 135 -14.51 -1.08 2.92
C GLU A 135 -13.63 0.17 2.74
N LEU A 136 -12.37 -0.02 2.35
CA LEU A 136 -11.41 1.07 2.14
C LEU A 136 -11.87 2.09 1.09
N TYR A 137 -12.59 1.65 0.05
CA TYR A 137 -13.09 2.54 -0.99
C TYR A 137 -14.37 3.30 -0.57
N THR A 138 -15.32 2.60 0.08
CA THR A 138 -16.62 3.19 0.42
C THR A 138 -16.59 4.03 1.68
N ALA A 139 -15.64 3.78 2.60
CA ALA A 139 -15.48 4.54 3.82
C ALA A 139 -14.52 5.73 3.58
N PRO A 140 -15.01 6.99 3.63
CA PRO A 140 -14.12 8.14 3.52
C PRO A 140 -13.19 8.22 4.74
N ARG A 141 -11.94 8.64 4.51
CA ARG A 141 -10.98 8.91 5.58
C ARG A 141 -11.55 10.00 6.51
N SER A 142 -11.37 9.83 7.82
CA SER A 142 -11.72 10.85 8.80
C SER A 142 -10.86 12.12 8.62
N LEU A 143 -11.34 13.26 9.12
CA LEU A 143 -10.54 14.49 9.13
C LEU A 143 -9.22 14.29 9.89
N LYS A 144 -9.25 13.57 11.03
CA LYS A 144 -8.05 13.19 11.80
C LYS A 144 -7.03 12.47 10.91
N GLN A 145 -7.48 11.54 10.08
CA GLN A 145 -6.63 10.82 9.14
C GLN A 145 -6.07 11.72 8.04
N ILE A 146 -6.89 12.60 7.47
CA ILE A 146 -6.46 13.55 6.44
C ILE A 146 -5.38 14.48 7.01
N CYS A 147 -5.59 15.00 8.22
CA CYS A 147 -4.60 15.81 8.93
C CYS A 147 -3.31 15.04 9.20
N ARG A 148 -3.38 13.76 9.58
CA ARG A 148 -2.19 12.90 9.75
C ARG A 148 -1.33 12.87 8.49
N VAL A 149 -1.94 12.63 7.33
CA VAL A 149 -1.20 12.58 6.06
C VAL A 149 -0.55 13.92 5.75
N ILE A 150 -1.26 15.03 5.94
CA ILE A 150 -0.70 16.38 5.74
C ILE A 150 0.51 16.63 6.65
N ILE A 151 0.43 16.26 7.93
CA ILE A 151 1.55 16.40 8.88
C ILE A 151 2.71 15.48 8.47
N TYR A 152 2.41 14.23 8.13
CA TYR A 152 3.40 13.25 7.65
C TYR A 152 4.19 13.78 6.44
N ASP A 153 3.50 14.33 5.45
CA ASP A 153 4.13 14.93 4.27
C ASP A 153 4.93 16.19 4.61
N ALA A 154 4.40 17.07 5.48
CA ALA A 154 5.09 18.28 5.93
C ALA A 154 6.39 17.98 6.69
N LEU A 155 6.49 16.82 7.34
CA LEU A 155 7.71 16.31 7.96
C LEU A 155 8.70 15.68 6.97
N GLY A 156 8.42 15.77 5.67
CA GLY A 156 9.18 15.11 4.62
C GLY A 156 9.13 13.58 4.75
N ARG A 157 8.03 13.05 5.30
CA ARG A 157 7.81 11.62 5.57
C ARG A 157 8.79 10.98 6.55
N ARG A 158 9.57 11.79 7.29
CA ARG A 158 10.58 11.32 8.25
C ARG A 158 10.08 11.44 9.68
N THR A 159 8.97 10.77 9.99
CA THR A 159 8.33 10.86 11.31
C THR A 159 9.23 10.35 12.42
N ALA A 160 9.96 9.24 12.23
CA ALA A 160 10.87 8.72 13.26
C ALA A 160 11.94 9.76 13.67
N GLN A 161 12.36 10.63 12.76
CA GLN A 161 13.42 11.62 13.01
C GLN A 161 12.89 12.96 13.53
N ASN A 162 11.66 13.32 13.15
CA ASN A 162 11.13 14.67 13.36
C ASN A 162 9.94 14.75 14.31
N MET A 163 9.29 13.62 14.67
CA MET A 163 8.07 13.62 15.49
C MET A 163 8.28 14.30 16.85
N ASN A 164 9.41 14.03 17.50
CA ASN A 164 9.72 14.57 18.82
C ASN A 164 9.89 16.11 18.83
N LYS A 165 10.15 16.70 17.67
CA LYS A 165 10.29 18.16 17.50
C LYS A 165 8.94 18.88 17.44
N LEU A 166 7.84 18.15 17.23
CA LEU A 166 6.50 18.73 17.19
C LEU A 166 5.95 18.97 18.61
N PRO A 167 5.29 20.11 18.86
CA PRO A 167 4.63 20.42 20.13
C PRO A 167 3.27 19.71 20.22
N LEU A 168 3.26 18.39 20.09
CA LEU A 168 2.06 17.55 20.14
C LEU A 168 2.06 16.67 21.41
N PRO A 169 0.87 16.37 21.98
CA PRO A 169 0.71 15.34 23.00
C PRO A 169 1.20 13.97 22.55
N GLY A 170 1.70 13.16 23.48
CA GLY A 170 2.21 11.80 23.23
C GLY A 170 1.29 10.93 22.36
N PRO A 171 0.00 10.80 22.70
CA PRO A 171 -0.93 9.98 21.91
C PRO A 171 -1.08 10.42 20.44
N LEU A 172 -0.95 11.72 20.15
CA LEU A 172 -0.98 12.20 18.77
C LEU A 172 0.34 11.94 18.04
N LYS A 173 1.47 11.96 18.75
CA LYS A 173 2.78 11.56 18.20
C LYS A 173 2.76 10.08 17.81
N ASP A 174 2.25 9.22 18.69
CA ASP A 174 2.14 7.77 18.45
C ASP A 174 1.20 7.49 17.27
N TYR A 175 0.04 8.14 17.24
CA TYR A 175 -0.92 8.03 16.13
C TYR A 175 -0.33 8.40 14.77
N ILE A 176 0.53 9.43 14.70
CA ILE A 176 1.17 9.82 13.43
C ILE A 176 2.35 8.89 13.11
N LEU A 177 3.10 8.44 14.11
CA LEU A 177 4.27 7.59 13.93
C LEU A 177 3.91 6.16 13.48
N ASN A 178 2.90 5.55 14.11
CA ASN A 178 2.59 4.12 13.95
C ASN A 178 1.53 3.82 12.89
N PHE A 179 0.94 4.85 12.29
CA PHE A 179 -0.17 4.71 11.35
C PHE A 179 -1.39 3.97 11.95
N ASP A 180 -1.62 4.07 13.26
CA ASP A 180 -2.75 3.43 13.96
C ASP A 180 -4.12 3.91 13.42
N PRO A 181 -5.18 3.08 13.45
CA PRO A 181 -6.54 3.49 13.05
C PRO A 181 -7.08 4.71 13.81
#